data_AF-A0A6P0JU43-F1
#
_entry.id   AF-A0A6P0JU43-F1
#
_cell.length_a   1.000
_cell.length_b   1.000
_cell.length_c   1.000
_cell.angle_alpha   90.00
_cell.angle_beta   90.00
_cell.angle_gamma   90.00
#
_symmetry.space_group_name_H-M   'P 1'
#
loop_
_entity.id
_entity.type
_entity.pdbx_description
1 polymer ?
#
loop_
_entity_poly.entity_id
_entity_poly.type
_entity_poly.pdbx_seq_one_letter_code
_entity_poly.pdbx_strand_id
1 'polypeptide(L)'
;LPVELDELETGHRREGIFYGFMILLQKMGLALALFLVGQVLDLAGFIERPPGGDIPIQPESALLAIRVAIGPLPTIFLIGGLVLAYFYPISQQVHQDIRLKLEARKQQQVDREEKPQN
;
A
#
# COMPACT_ATOMS: atom_id res chain seq x y z
N LEU A 1 -3.65 12.39 -2.93
CA LEU A 1 -4.90 12.62 -2.17
C LEU A 1 -4.66 13.37 -0.85
N PRO A 2 -4.08 12.80 0.24
CA PRO A 2 -3.75 13.59 1.45
C PRO A 2 -2.54 14.52 1.23
N VAL A 3 -1.58 14.09 0.40
CA VAL A 3 -0.34 14.81 0.09
C VAL A 3 -0.59 16.10 -0.71
N GLU A 4 -1.52 16.07 -1.67
CA GLU A 4 -1.82 17.22 -2.54
C GLU A 4 -2.59 18.32 -1.80
N LEU A 5 -3.38 17.97 -0.77
CA LEU A 5 -4.12 18.92 0.06
C LEU A 5 -3.17 19.64 1.04
N ASP A 6 -2.22 18.90 1.62
CA ASP A 6 -1.22 19.42 2.55
C ASP A 6 -0.20 20.35 1.84
N GLU A 7 0.13 20.07 0.58
CA GLU A 7 0.96 20.93 -0.27
C GLU A 7 0.25 22.25 -0.65
N LEU A 8 -1.08 22.20 -0.86
CA LEU A 8 -1.90 23.35 -1.22
C LEU A 8 -2.04 24.37 -0.08
N GLU A 9 -2.04 23.92 1.17
CA GLU A 9 -2.17 24.75 2.38
C GLU A 9 -0.82 25.22 2.94
N THR A 10 0.24 24.40 2.88
CA THR A 10 1.49 24.70 3.60
C THR A 10 2.67 25.11 2.71
N GLY A 11 2.58 24.92 1.38
CA GLY A 11 3.66 25.24 0.44
C GLY A 11 4.92 24.36 0.60
N HIS A 12 4.87 23.33 1.45
CA HIS A 12 5.95 22.38 1.65
C HIS A 12 5.57 21.02 1.07
N ARG A 13 6.39 20.56 0.14
CA ARG A 13 6.22 19.28 -0.54
C ARG A 13 6.64 18.12 0.39
N ARG A 14 5.75 17.73 1.32
CA ARG A 14 5.96 16.65 2.31
C ARG A 14 5.65 15.26 1.76
N GLU A 15 5.59 15.08 0.44
CA GLU A 15 5.30 13.80 -0.22
C GLU A 15 6.23 12.69 0.29
N GLY A 16 7.52 13.00 0.46
CA GLY A 16 8.53 12.03 0.88
C GLY A 16 8.28 11.43 2.28
N ILE A 17 7.69 12.20 3.21
CA ILE A 17 7.39 11.71 4.56
C ILE A 17 6.17 10.78 4.53
N PHE A 18 5.14 11.13 3.77
CA PHE A 18 3.94 10.28 3.61
C PHE A 18 4.27 8.97 2.88
N TYR A 19 4.98 9.03 1.76
CA TYR A 19 5.43 7.83 1.06
C TYR A 19 6.41 7.02 1.91
N GLY A 20 7.35 7.68 2.60
CA GLY A 20 8.29 7.01 3.50
C GLY A 20 7.59 6.26 4.64
N PHE A 21 6.60 6.89 5.27
CA PHE A 21 5.80 6.27 6.32
C PHE A 21 4.94 5.11 5.79
N MET A 22 4.31 5.26 4.61
CA MET A 22 3.54 4.19 3.97
C MET A 22 4.42 2.96 3.66
N ILE A 23 5.61 3.17 3.09
CA ILE A 23 6.57 2.09 2.80
C ILE A 23 7.09 1.46 4.09
N LEU A 24 7.34 2.25 5.15
CA LEU A 24 7.73 1.73 6.46
C LEU A 24 6.65 0.80 7.02
N LEU A 25 5.39 1.23 7.02
CA LEU A 25 4.25 0.42 7.45
C LEU A 25 4.13 -0.86 6.61
N GLN A 26 4.30 -0.75 5.29
CA GLN A 26 4.31 -1.91 4.39
C GLN A 26 5.42 -2.91 4.77
N LYS A 27 6.64 -2.44 5.03
CA LYS A 27 7.77 -3.29 5.46
C LYS A 27 7.51 -3.94 6.81
N MET A 28 6.93 -3.20 7.76
CA MET A 28 6.54 -3.76 9.06
C MET A 28 5.47 -4.85 8.90
N GLY A 29 4.46 -4.61 8.05
CA GLY A 29 3.44 -5.59 7.74
C GLY A 29 4.02 -6.86 7.10
N LEU A 30 4.94 -6.69 6.13
CA LEU A 30 5.64 -7.81 5.51
C LEU A 30 6.47 -8.62 6.53
N ALA A 31 7.22 -7.92 7.39
CA ALA A 31 8.04 -8.56 8.41
C ALA A 31 7.18 -9.34 9.42
N LEU A 32 6.06 -8.75 9.87
CA LEU A 32 5.11 -9.42 10.75
C LEU A 32 4.47 -10.63 10.08
N ALA A 33 4.07 -10.51 8.81
CA ALA A 33 3.50 -11.61 8.05
C ALA A 33 4.50 -12.78 7.90
N LEU A 34 5.75 -12.50 7.52
CA LEU A 34 6.81 -13.51 7.42
C LEU A 34 7.07 -14.18 8.77
N PHE A 35 7.12 -13.41 9.85
CA PHE A 35 7.28 -13.94 11.20
C PHE A 35 6.16 -14.90 11.57
N LEU A 36 4.89 -14.51 11.35
CA LEU A 36 3.73 -15.35 11.65
C LEU A 36 3.71 -16.61 10.79
N VAL A 37 4.04 -16.52 9.50
CA VAL A 37 4.14 -17.69 8.63
C VAL A 37 5.21 -18.64 9.15
N GLY A 38 6.39 -18.14 9.53
CA GLY A 38 7.45 -18.96 10.14
C GLY A 38 6.96 -19.72 11.38
N GLN A 39 6.30 -19.02 12.32
CA GLN A 39 5.73 -19.65 13.52
C GLN A 39 4.70 -20.74 13.19
N VAL A 40 3.84 -20.50 12.18
CA VAL A 40 2.85 -21.50 11.74
C VAL A 40 3.55 -22.71 11.11
N LEU A 41 4.62 -22.53 10.35
CA LEU A 41 5.38 -23.62 9.75
C LEU A 41 6.11 -24.46 10.81
N ASP A 42 6.71 -23.81 11.80
CA ASP A 42 7.34 -24.51 12.93
C ASP A 42 6.31 -25.36 13.69
N LEU A 43 5.14 -24.79 14.00
CA LEU A 43 4.03 -25.50 14.66
C LEU A 43 3.45 -26.62 13.78
N ALA A 44 3.49 -26.47 12.46
CA ALA A 44 3.05 -27.48 11.51
C ALA A 44 4.06 -28.62 11.30
N GLY A 45 5.25 -28.53 11.94
CA GLY A 45 6.31 -29.54 11.87
C GLY A 45 7.14 -29.46 10.59
N PHE A 46 7.31 -28.25 10.03
CA PHE A 46 8.15 -28.05 8.85
C PHE A 46 9.59 -28.55 9.10
N ILE A 47 10.10 -29.34 8.16
CA ILE A 47 11.44 -29.92 8.24
C ILE A 47 12.39 -29.09 7.39
N GLU A 48 13.33 -28.41 8.03
CA GLU A 48 14.35 -27.65 7.32
C GLU A 48 15.31 -28.56 6.56
N ARG A 49 15.68 -28.14 5.35
CA ARG A 49 16.67 -28.85 4.54
C ARG A 49 18.07 -28.41 4.95
N PRO A 50 18.94 -29.31 5.45
CA PRO A 50 20.32 -28.97 5.74
C PRO A 50 21.09 -28.62 4.44
N PRO A 51 22.06 -27.69 4.50
CA PRO A 51 22.86 -27.32 3.33
C PRO A 51 23.56 -28.53 2.71
N GLY A 52 23.30 -28.78 1.43
CA GLY A 52 23.86 -29.93 0.69
C GLY A 52 23.21 -31.29 1.01
N GLY A 53 22.19 -31.34 1.86
CA GLY A 53 21.44 -32.57 2.15
C GLY A 53 20.35 -32.89 1.13
N ASP A 54 19.81 -34.10 1.23
CA ASP A 54 18.66 -34.53 0.42
C ASP A 54 17.39 -33.75 0.77
N ILE A 55 16.39 -33.78 -0.12
CA ILE A 55 15.10 -33.12 0.11
C ILE A 55 14.32 -33.94 1.14
N PRO A 56 14.02 -33.40 2.34
CA PRO A 56 13.25 -34.13 3.34
C PRO A 56 11.79 -34.26 2.91
N ILE A 57 11.14 -35.36 3.29
CA ILE A 57 9.71 -35.56 3.12
C ILE A 57 8.98 -34.67 4.14
N GLN A 58 8.24 -33.68 3.66
CA GLN A 58 7.48 -32.77 4.51
C GLN A 58 6.20 -33.44 5.02
N PRO A 59 5.79 -33.21 6.28
CA PRO A 59 4.50 -33.69 6.75
C PRO A 59 3.35 -32.97 6.04
N GLU A 60 2.22 -33.65 5.91
CA GLU A 60 1.01 -33.11 5.26
C GLU A 60 0.54 -31.79 5.90
N SER A 61 0.70 -31.65 7.22
CA SER A 61 0.41 -30.42 7.96
C SER A 61 1.24 -29.23 7.48
N ALA A 62 2.55 -29.42 7.26
CA ALA A 62 3.43 -28.36 6.76
C ALA A 62 3.11 -28.00 5.31
N LEU A 63 2.82 -28.99 4.47
CA LEU A 63 2.39 -28.75 3.09
C LEU A 63 1.07 -27.97 3.02
N LEU A 64 0.11 -28.31 3.89
CA LEU A 64 -1.16 -27.58 3.99
C LEU A 64 -0.92 -26.13 4.44
N ALA A 65 -0.10 -25.92 5.47
CA ALA A 65 0.24 -24.59 5.96
C ALA A 65 0.86 -23.71 4.84
N ILE A 66 1.82 -24.26 4.08
CA ILE A 66 2.42 -23.58 2.92
C ILE A 66 1.35 -23.23 1.88
N ARG A 67 0.53 -24.20 1.47
CA ARG A 67 -0.52 -23.99 0.46
C ARG A 67 -1.49 -22.88 0.86
N VAL A 68 -1.94 -22.90 2.13
CA VAL A 68 -2.83 -21.86 2.68
C VAL A 68 -2.16 -20.50 2.65
N ALA A 69 -0.90 -20.42 3.11
CA ALA A 69 -0.15 -19.16 3.21
C ALA A 69 0.14 -18.50 1.85
N ILE A 70 0.35 -19.26 0.78
CA ILE A 70 0.68 -18.71 -0.55
C ILE A 70 -0.52 -18.57 -1.49
N GLY A 71 -1.65 -19.24 -1.21
CA GLY A 71 -2.80 -19.30 -2.13
C GLY A 71 -4.08 -18.73 -1.53
N PRO A 72 -4.87 -19.53 -0.79
CA PRO A 72 -6.15 -19.11 -0.22
C PRO A 72 -6.06 -17.85 0.64
N LEU A 73 -5.07 -17.75 1.54
CA LEU A 73 -5.00 -16.65 2.50
C LEU A 73 -4.76 -15.29 1.79
N PRO A 74 -3.72 -15.12 0.93
CA PRO A 74 -3.56 -13.89 0.15
C PRO A 74 -4.75 -13.58 -0.76
N THR A 75 -5.39 -14.62 -1.33
CA THR A 75 -6.56 -14.43 -2.21
C THR A 75 -7.74 -13.82 -1.46
N ILE A 76 -8.01 -14.26 -0.23
CA ILE A 76 -9.08 -13.69 0.61
C ILE A 76 -8.79 -12.22 0.92
N PHE A 77 -7.55 -11.88 1.30
CA PHE A 77 -7.15 -10.50 1.54
C PHE A 77 -7.28 -9.63 0.29
N LEU A 78 -6.92 -10.16 -0.89
CA LEU A 78 -7.05 -9.46 -2.16
C LEU A 78 -8.51 -9.19 -2.52
N ILE A 79 -9.38 -10.20 -2.38
CA ILE A 79 -10.83 -10.05 -2.62
C ILE A 79 -11.41 -9.03 -1.64
N GLY A 80 -11.04 -9.10 -0.35
CA GLY A 80 -11.46 -8.12 0.64
C GLY A 80 -11.00 -6.70 0.29
N GLY A 81 -9.75 -6.54 -0.12
CA GLY A 81 -9.21 -5.26 -0.61
C GLY A 81 -9.94 -4.75 -1.85
N LEU A 82 -10.29 -5.63 -2.78
CA LEU A 82 -11.05 -5.28 -3.98
C LEU A 82 -12.48 -4.84 -3.65
N VAL A 83 -13.15 -5.54 -2.72
CA VAL A 83 -14.49 -5.18 -2.23
C VAL A 83 -14.44 -3.84 -1.53
N LEU A 84 -13.47 -3.61 -0.64
CA LEU A 84 -13.28 -2.32 -0.01
C LEU A 84 -13.03 -1.23 -1.04
N ALA A 85 -12.12 -1.45 -2.01
CA ALA A 85 -11.85 -0.51 -3.08
C ALA A 85 -13.08 -0.23 -3.95
N TYR A 86 -13.95 -1.22 -4.19
CA TYR A 86 -15.20 -1.06 -4.90
C TYR A 86 -16.20 -0.17 -4.13
N PHE A 87 -16.29 -0.37 -2.81
CA PHE A 87 -17.14 0.44 -1.93
C PHE A 87 -16.50 1.77 -1.52
N TYR A 88 -15.24 2.05 -1.89
CA TYR A 88 -14.54 3.27 -1.54
C TYR A 88 -14.70 4.32 -2.64
N PRO A 89 -15.59 5.33 -2.48
CA PRO A 89 -15.91 6.30 -3.52
C PRO A 89 -14.85 7.42 -3.58
N ILE A 90 -13.57 7.08 -3.75
CA ILE A 90 -12.47 8.08 -3.69
C ILE A 90 -11.58 8.01 -4.94
N SER A 91 -12.15 8.34 -6.10
CA SER A 91 -11.30 8.74 -7.24
C SER A 91 -11.87 9.82 -8.14
N GLN A 92 -13.19 10.03 -8.19
CA GLN A 92 -13.73 11.06 -9.08
C GLN A 92 -13.92 12.42 -8.41
N GLN A 93 -14.56 12.49 -7.24
CA GLN A 93 -14.89 13.78 -6.63
C GLN A 93 -13.65 14.56 -6.18
N VAL A 94 -12.70 13.90 -5.50
CA VAL A 94 -11.47 14.58 -5.02
C VAL A 94 -10.55 14.95 -6.19
N HIS A 95 -10.48 14.13 -7.24
CA HIS A 95 -9.67 14.42 -8.42
C HIS A 95 -10.25 15.57 -9.26
N GLN A 96 -11.59 15.66 -9.34
CA GLN A 96 -12.27 16.80 -9.94
C GLN A 96 -12.09 18.08 -9.10
N ASP A 97 -12.18 17.97 -7.78
CA ASP A 97 -12.04 19.13 -6.88
C ASP A 97 -10.60 19.69 -6.90
N ILE A 98 -9.59 18.82 -6.99
CA ILE A 98 -8.18 19.21 -7.20
C ILE A 98 -7.99 19.87 -8.57
N ARG A 99 -8.59 19.33 -9.65
CA ARG A 99 -8.52 19.94 -10.99
C ARG A 99 -9.15 21.33 -11.04
N LEU A 100 -10.35 21.50 -10.48
CA LEU A 100 -11.05 22.78 -10.40
C LEU A 100 -10.24 23.83 -9.63
N LYS A 101 -9.62 23.43 -8.51
CA LYS A 101 -8.74 24.32 -7.72
C LYS A 101 -7.45 24.72 -8.46
N LEU A 102 -6.87 23.82 -9.25
CA LEU A 102 -5.71 24.11 -10.11
C LEU A 102 -6.05 25.06 -11.26
N GLU A 103 -7.19 24.87 -11.92
CA GLU A 103 -7.66 25.77 -12.99
C GLU A 103 -7.95 27.17 -12.46
N ALA A 104 -8.62 27.29 -11.32
CA ALA A 104 -8.89 28.58 -10.69
C ALA A 104 -7.62 29.36 -10.32
N ARG A 105 -6.57 28.68 -9.80
CA ARG A 105 -5.28 29.32 -9.50
C ARG A 105 -4.55 29.78 -10.77
N LYS A 106 -4.64 29.01 -11.86
CA LYS A 106 -4.01 29.36 -13.13
C LYS A 106 -4.67 30.60 -13.75
N GLN A 107 -6.00 30.69 -13.67
CA GLN A 107 -6.75 31.87 -14.14
C GLN A 107 -6.41 33.12 -13.33
N GLN A 108 -6.28 33.00 -12.00
CA GLN A 108 -5.89 34.12 -11.12
C GLN A 108 -4.46 34.62 -11.36
N GLN A 109 -3.53 33.75 -11.77
CA GLN A 109 -2.19 34.18 -12.16
C GLN A 109 -2.20 34.95 -13.48
N VAL A 110 -2.94 34.46 -14.48
CA VAL A 110 -3.10 35.15 -15.78
C VAL A 110 -3.78 36.52 -15.59
N ASP A 111 -4.87 36.59 -14.82
CA ASP A 111 -5.58 37.86 -14.54
C ASP A 111 -4.73 38.87 -13.75
N ARG A 112 -3.75 38.39 -12.96
CA ARG A 112 -2.82 39.23 -12.19
C ARG A 112 -1.65 39.73 -13.03
N GLU A 113 -1.27 38.99 -14.07
CA GLU A 113 -0.25 39.38 -15.05
C GLU A 113 -0.82 40.33 -16.12
N GLU A 114 -2.12 40.25 -16.43
CA GLU A 114 -2.78 41.13 -17.42
C GLU A 114 -3.21 42.50 -16.90
N LYS A 115 -3.23 42.75 -15.57
CA LYS A 115 -3.48 44.09 -15.03
C LYS A 115 -2.18 44.90 -14.99
N PRO A 116 -2.00 45.93 -15.83
CA PRO A 116 -0.86 46.83 -15.69
C PRO A 116 -0.99 47.56 -14.36
N GLN A 117 0.11 47.57 -13.62
CA GLN A 117 0.25 48.33 -12.38
C GLN A 117 0.15 49.82 -12.71
N ASN A 118 -1.06 50.37 -12.55
CA ASN A 118 -1.37 51.79 -12.63
C ASN A 118 -1.23 52.42 -11.23
#